data_AF-A2E9W9-F1
#
_entry.id   AF-A2E9W9-F1
#
_cell.length_a   1.000
_cell.length_b   1.000
_cell.length_c   1.000
_cell.angle_alpha   90.00
_cell.angle_beta   90.00
_cell.angle_gamma   90.00
#
_symmetry.space_group_name_H-M   'P 1'
#
loop_
_entity.id
_entity.type
_entity.pdbx_description
1 polymer ?
#
loop_
_entity_poly.entity_id
_entity_poly.type
_entity_poly.pdbx_seq_one_letter_code
_entity_poly.pdbx_strand_id
1 'polypeptide(L)'
;MTMMNTTKFVPFPDAFNIDFVLEGTKIAAETLDLYEKPTDKLGTNCIEYPITQKVIILGIVKRTIHLDFYRKRLSIRGNFEGSVFEIRGNLIKNFEIDEKDKFLVRISFTTSQSPQEFWMETAENIKSLFDALTEFVDCCSRKK
;
A
#
# COMPACT_ATOMS: atom_id res chain seq x y z
N MET A 1 -36.15 15.67 34.80
CA MET A 1 -34.71 15.41 34.99
C MET A 1 -34.51 13.91 34.95
N THR A 2 -34.00 13.40 33.83
CA THR A 2 -33.93 11.96 33.54
C THR A 2 -32.53 11.48 33.93
N MET A 3 -32.45 10.62 34.95
CA MET A 3 -31.18 10.01 35.36
C MET A 3 -30.75 9.01 34.28
N MET A 4 -29.57 9.24 33.66
CA MET A 4 -28.95 8.27 32.78
C MET A 4 -28.52 7.07 33.63
N ASN A 5 -29.23 5.95 33.48
CA ASN A 5 -28.80 4.67 34.05
C ASN A 5 -27.51 4.24 33.33
N THR A 6 -26.39 4.36 34.03
CA THR A 6 -25.11 3.76 33.59
C THR A 6 -25.26 2.24 33.62
N THR A 7 -25.22 1.62 32.45
CA THR A 7 -25.18 0.16 32.30
C THR A 7 -23.98 -0.41 33.04
N LYS A 8 -24.24 -1.37 33.95
CA LYS A 8 -23.20 -2.06 34.71
C LYS A 8 -22.27 -2.80 33.75
N PHE A 9 -20.96 -2.59 33.90
CA PHE A 9 -19.93 -3.36 33.21
C PHE A 9 -20.01 -4.82 33.69
N VAL A 10 -20.41 -5.73 32.80
CA VAL A 10 -20.43 -7.17 33.08
C VAL A 10 -19.10 -7.73 32.54
N PRO A 11 -18.22 -8.30 33.38
CA PRO A 11 -17.03 -8.96 32.89
C PRO A 11 -17.46 -10.11 31.97
N PHE A 12 -16.87 -10.15 30.77
CA PHE A 12 -17.11 -11.21 29.80
C PHE A 12 -16.78 -12.55 30.48
N PRO A 13 -17.70 -13.53 30.53
CA PRO A 13 -17.43 -14.77 31.23
C PRO A 13 -16.30 -15.51 30.49
N ASP A 14 -15.30 -16.00 31.24
CA ASP A 14 -14.14 -16.78 30.74
C ASP A 14 -14.54 -18.04 29.93
N ALA A 15 -15.84 -18.35 29.88
CA ALA A 15 -16.44 -19.46 29.15
C ALA A 15 -17.12 -19.06 27.83
N PHE A 16 -16.83 -17.88 27.26
CA PHE A 16 -17.31 -17.53 25.92
C PHE A 16 -16.52 -18.31 24.86
N ASN A 17 -16.90 -19.56 24.65
CA ASN A 17 -16.33 -20.40 23.62
C ASN A 17 -16.99 -20.06 22.27
N ILE A 18 -16.26 -19.31 21.45
CA ILE A 18 -16.69 -18.79 20.14
C ILE A 18 -17.18 -19.92 19.23
N ASP A 19 -16.59 -21.11 19.37
CA ASP A 19 -16.89 -22.27 18.54
C ASP A 19 -18.34 -22.78 18.72
N PHE A 20 -18.91 -22.63 19.93
CA PHE A 20 -20.26 -23.11 20.25
C PHE A 20 -21.37 -22.15 19.78
N VAL A 21 -21.04 -20.87 19.60
CA VAL A 21 -22.02 -19.83 19.19
C VAL A 21 -22.22 -19.82 17.67
N LEU A 22 -21.24 -20.33 16.91
CA LEU A 22 -21.23 -20.28 15.46
C LEU A 22 -21.84 -21.53 14.79
N GLU A 23 -21.94 -22.65 15.51
CA GLU A 23 -22.52 -23.90 14.98
C GLU A 23 -23.99 -23.70 14.54
N GLY A 24 -24.25 -23.91 13.24
CA GLY A 24 -25.60 -23.88 12.65
C GLY A 24 -26.04 -22.53 12.06
N THR A 25 -25.21 -21.49 12.12
CA THR A 25 -25.49 -20.22 11.42
C THR A 25 -24.86 -20.22 10.00
N LYS A 26 -25.43 -19.45 9.06
CA LYS A 26 -24.86 -19.31 7.69
C LYS A 26 -23.41 -18.79 7.67
N ILE A 27 -22.95 -18.23 8.79
CA ILE A 27 -21.60 -17.71 9.03
C ILE A 27 -20.58 -18.85 9.27
N ALA A 28 -21.02 -20.07 9.61
CA ALA A 28 -20.14 -21.24 9.73
C ALA A 28 -19.84 -21.92 8.38
N ALA A 29 -20.71 -21.75 7.38
CA ALA A 29 -20.53 -22.36 6.05
C ALA A 29 -19.73 -21.46 5.09
N GLU A 30 -19.80 -20.14 5.29
CA GLU A 30 -18.77 -19.24 4.81
C GLU A 30 -17.67 -19.26 5.87
N THR A 31 -16.70 -20.16 5.74
CA THR A 31 -15.40 -20.03 6.41
C THR A 31 -14.90 -18.61 6.16
N LEU A 32 -15.25 -17.71 7.09
CA LEU A 32 -14.60 -16.44 7.29
C LEU A 32 -13.17 -16.82 7.59
N ASP A 33 -12.31 -16.69 6.58
CA ASP A 33 -10.91 -16.37 6.78
C ASP A 33 -10.90 -15.18 7.75
N LEU A 34 -10.82 -15.49 9.04
CA LEU A 34 -10.60 -14.59 10.14
C LEU A 34 -9.16 -14.11 9.99
N TYR A 35 -8.97 -13.26 8.98
CA TYR A 35 -7.86 -12.36 8.82
C TYR A 35 -6.48 -13.02 8.80
N GLU A 36 -6.11 -13.69 7.71
CA GLU A 36 -4.79 -13.35 7.15
C GLU A 36 -4.90 -11.93 6.58
N LYS A 37 -4.78 -10.92 7.45
CA LYS A 37 -4.53 -9.57 6.96
C LYS A 37 -3.14 -9.62 6.31
N PRO A 38 -2.93 -8.92 5.18
CA PRO A 38 -1.59 -8.71 4.64
C PRO A 38 -0.59 -8.09 5.65
N THR A 39 -1.08 -7.62 6.80
CA THR A 39 -0.31 -7.04 7.91
C THR A 39 0.59 -8.05 8.64
N ASP A 40 0.30 -9.35 8.59
CA ASP A 40 0.98 -10.32 9.47
C ASP A 40 2.28 -10.87 8.88
N LYS A 41 2.62 -10.54 7.62
CA LYS A 41 3.86 -10.99 6.97
C LYS A 41 4.99 -9.95 6.89
N LEU A 42 4.71 -8.64 6.99
CA LEU A 42 5.68 -7.62 6.54
C LEU A 42 6.02 -6.48 7.51
N GLY A 43 5.41 -6.38 8.69
CA GLY A 43 5.88 -5.45 9.74
C GLY A 43 5.80 -3.95 9.45
N THR A 44 5.54 -3.51 8.21
CA THR A 44 5.36 -2.10 7.83
C THR A 44 4.28 -1.98 6.76
N ASN A 45 3.21 -1.23 7.06
CA ASN A 45 2.09 -0.98 6.13
C ASN A 45 2.52 -0.23 4.86
N CYS A 46 3.69 0.41 4.90
CA CYS A 46 4.22 1.20 3.82
C CYS A 46 5.73 1.05 3.67
N ILE A 47 6.20 1.11 2.42
CA ILE A 47 7.62 1.13 2.07
C ILE A 47 7.92 2.44 1.34
N GLU A 48 9.01 3.09 1.71
CA GLU A 48 9.41 4.40 1.20
C GLU A 48 10.78 4.35 0.51
N TYR A 49 10.88 5.00 -0.65
CA TYR A 49 12.12 5.08 -1.42
C TYR A 49 12.45 6.54 -1.77
N PRO A 50 13.66 7.04 -1.42
CA PRO A 50 14.09 8.35 -1.83
C PRO A 50 14.37 8.35 -3.34
N ILE A 51 13.88 9.37 -4.03
CA ILE A 51 14.03 9.56 -5.47
C ILE A 51 14.36 11.02 -5.79
N THR A 52 14.88 11.25 -6.98
CA THR A 52 15.01 12.60 -7.56
C THR A 52 14.16 12.69 -8.82
N GLN A 53 13.40 13.76 -8.95
CA GLN A 53 12.54 13.97 -10.12
C GLN A 53 12.86 15.31 -10.76
N LYS A 54 13.03 15.30 -12.07
CA LYS A 54 13.22 16.52 -12.85
C LYS A 54 11.88 17.16 -13.15
N VAL A 55 11.70 18.38 -12.67
CA VAL A 55 10.51 19.21 -12.85
C VAL A 55 10.88 20.40 -13.71
N ILE A 56 10.00 20.78 -14.64
CA ILE A 56 10.26 21.85 -15.63
C ILE A 56 10.63 23.17 -14.94
N ILE A 57 9.89 23.55 -13.89
CA ILE A 57 10.02 24.85 -13.22
C ILE A 57 11.08 24.81 -12.11
N LEU A 58 11.05 23.76 -11.27
CA LEU A 58 11.87 23.68 -10.05
C LEU A 58 13.22 23.00 -10.26
N GLY A 59 13.51 22.51 -11.46
CA GLY A 59 14.71 21.73 -11.73
C GLY A 59 14.64 20.35 -11.07
N ILE A 60 15.72 19.92 -10.42
CA ILE A 60 15.79 18.59 -9.79
C ILE A 60 15.30 18.69 -8.35
N VAL A 61 14.25 17.93 -8.03
CA VAL A 61 13.62 17.93 -6.70
C VAL A 61 13.75 16.56 -6.05
N LYS A 62 14.09 16.52 -4.77
CA LYS A 62 14.09 15.29 -3.96
C LYS A 62 12.66 14.96 -3.52
N ARG A 63 12.23 13.73 -3.78
CA ARG A 63 10.89 13.22 -3.49
C ARG A 63 11.00 11.81 -2.90
N THR A 64 9.88 11.30 -2.42
CA THR A 64 9.80 9.94 -1.88
C THR A 64 8.67 9.19 -2.57
N ILE A 65 8.97 8.00 -3.10
CA ILE A 65 7.93 7.04 -3.51
C ILE A 65 7.46 6.34 -2.24
N HIS A 66 6.15 6.34 -2.02
CA HIS A 66 5.51 5.71 -0.89
C HIS A 66 4.51 4.68 -1.40
N LEU A 67 4.82 3.41 -1.15
CA LEU A 67 3.99 2.26 -1.48
C LEU A 67 3.17 1.89 -0.24
N ASP A 68 1.87 2.13 -0.27
CA ASP A 68 0.93 1.80 0.80
C ASP A 68 0.20 0.50 0.47
N PHE A 69 0.61 -0.61 1.08
CA PHE A 69 0.06 -1.95 0.86
C PHE A 69 -1.35 -2.09 1.44
N TYR A 70 -1.66 -1.35 2.51
CA TYR A 70 -2.98 -1.39 3.13
C TYR A 70 -4.03 -0.70 2.26
N ARG A 71 -3.74 0.52 1.78
CA ARG A 71 -4.63 1.28 0.89
C ARG A 71 -4.52 0.84 -0.57
N LYS A 72 -3.54 0.01 -0.91
CA LYS A 72 -3.20 -0.40 -2.29
C LYS A 72 -2.93 0.82 -3.17
N ARG A 73 -2.16 1.80 -2.66
CA ARG A 73 -1.86 3.06 -3.35
C ARG A 73 -0.35 3.31 -3.44
N LEU A 74 0.08 3.76 -4.61
CA LEU A 74 1.39 4.34 -4.84
C LEU A 74 1.23 5.86 -4.80
N SER A 75 2.06 6.52 -4.01
CA SER A 75 2.10 7.99 -3.96
C SER A 75 3.53 8.51 -4.10
N ILE A 76 3.70 9.64 -4.77
CA ILE A 76 4.96 10.38 -4.79
C ILE A 76 4.77 11.60 -3.91
N ARG A 77 5.54 11.68 -2.84
CA ARG A 77 5.48 12.76 -1.85
C ARG A 77 6.62 13.73 -2.07
N GLY A 78 6.30 15.01 -2.14
CA GLY A 78 7.25 16.11 -2.04
C GLY A 78 7.23 16.68 -0.62
N ASN A 79 8.40 16.94 -0.04
CA ASN A 79 8.51 17.42 1.35
C ASN A 79 7.64 18.64 1.65
N PHE A 80 7.63 19.63 0.73
CA PHE A 80 6.84 20.86 0.87
C PHE A 80 5.56 20.88 0.02
N GLU A 81 5.44 20.01 -0.98
CA GLU A 81 4.34 19.99 -1.95
C GLU A 81 3.19 19.04 -1.54
N GLY A 82 3.43 18.17 -0.54
CA GLY A 82 2.51 17.10 -0.17
C GLY A 82 2.53 15.95 -1.17
N SER A 83 1.37 15.30 -1.39
CA SER A 83 1.25 14.22 -2.38
C SER A 83 1.14 14.83 -3.78
N VAL A 84 2.20 14.68 -4.58
CA VAL A 84 2.30 15.24 -5.94
C VAL A 84 1.59 14.34 -6.94
N PHE A 85 1.63 13.03 -6.69
CA PHE A 85 1.02 12.02 -7.52
C PHE A 85 0.49 10.90 -6.63
N GLU A 86 -0.70 10.42 -6.93
CA GLU A 86 -1.28 9.28 -6.24
C GLU A 86 -2.09 8.44 -7.21
N ILE A 87 -1.88 7.12 -7.15
CA ILE A 87 -2.60 6.17 -7.98
C ILE A 87 -2.83 4.84 -7.25
N ARG A 88 -3.85 4.10 -7.67
CA ARG A 88 -4.06 2.73 -7.19
C ARG A 88 -3.07 1.78 -7.84
N GLY A 89 -2.58 0.81 -7.07
CA GLY A 89 -1.56 -0.14 -7.55
C GLY A 89 -2.03 -1.02 -8.72
N ASN A 90 -3.33 -1.31 -8.81
CA ASN A 90 -3.90 -2.06 -9.93
C ASN A 90 -3.90 -1.29 -11.28
N LEU A 91 -3.55 0.00 -11.27
CA LEU A 91 -3.42 0.81 -12.47
C LEU A 91 -1.96 0.90 -12.95
N ILE A 92 -1.01 0.30 -12.24
CA ILE A 92 0.37 0.17 -12.70
C ILE A 92 0.37 -0.82 -13.86
N LYS A 93 0.87 -0.39 -15.03
CA LYS A 93 0.94 -1.19 -16.25
C LYS A 93 2.30 -1.87 -16.41
N ASN A 94 3.38 -1.09 -16.25
CA ASN A 94 4.76 -1.56 -16.39
C ASN A 94 5.69 -0.63 -15.60
N PHE A 95 6.85 -1.14 -15.19
CA PHE A 95 7.94 -0.35 -14.64
C PHE A 95 9.28 -0.89 -15.16
N GLU A 96 10.14 0.01 -15.63
CA GLU A 96 11.38 -0.34 -16.34
C GLU A 96 12.49 0.69 -16.09
N ILE A 97 13.73 0.31 -16.42
CA ILE A 97 14.89 1.20 -16.41
C ILE A 97 15.12 1.68 -17.85
N ASP A 98 15.49 2.95 -18.03
CA ASP A 98 15.82 3.48 -19.36
C ASP A 98 17.08 2.82 -19.93
N GLU A 99 17.07 2.52 -21.24
CA GLU A 99 18.18 1.86 -21.92
C GLU A 99 19.45 2.73 -22.00
N LYS A 100 19.30 4.06 -21.99
CA LYS A 100 20.40 5.03 -22.12
C LYS A 100 20.87 5.52 -20.75
N ASP A 101 19.99 5.54 -19.75
CA ASP A 101 20.30 5.94 -18.39
C ASP A 101 19.88 4.87 -17.37
N LYS A 102 20.88 4.13 -16.88
CA LYS A 102 20.69 3.00 -15.94
C LYS A 102 20.13 3.40 -14.57
N PHE A 103 20.07 4.69 -14.26
CA PHE A 103 19.52 5.21 -13.01
C PHE A 103 18.13 5.83 -13.18
N LEU A 104 17.66 5.96 -14.42
CA LEU A 104 16.34 6.47 -14.74
C LEU A 104 15.32 5.34 -14.72
N VAL A 105 14.38 5.43 -13.79
CA VAL A 105 13.27 4.50 -13.64
C VAL A 105 12.01 5.15 -14.21
N ARG A 106 11.24 4.37 -14.97
CA ARG A 106 9.95 4.75 -15.54
C ARG A 106 8.85 3.86 -15.00
N ILE A 107 7.76 4.46 -14.52
CA ILE A 107 6.53 3.73 -14.19
C ILE A 107 5.40 4.19 -15.11
N SER A 108 4.87 3.25 -15.88
CA SER A 108 3.74 3.44 -16.78
C SER A 108 2.44 3.02 -16.10
N PHE A 109 1.38 3.79 -16.32
CA PHE A 109 0.06 3.53 -15.74
C PHE A 109 -0.98 3.32 -16.85
N THR A 110 -2.02 2.54 -16.57
CA THR A 110 -3.11 2.28 -17.53
C THR A 110 -3.93 3.52 -17.85
N THR A 111 -4.01 4.47 -16.93
CA THR A 111 -4.82 5.69 -17.04
C THR A 111 -4.04 6.91 -17.56
N SER A 112 -2.71 6.82 -17.68
CA SER A 112 -1.86 7.94 -18.09
C SER A 112 -1.19 7.64 -19.44
N GLN A 113 -1.15 8.64 -20.32
CA GLN A 113 -0.41 8.53 -21.58
C GLN A 113 1.10 8.68 -21.39
N SER A 114 1.53 9.46 -20.38
CA SER A 114 2.95 9.63 -20.06
C SER A 114 3.35 8.79 -18.83
N PRO A 115 4.51 8.10 -18.88
CA PRO A 115 5.07 7.45 -17.70
C PRO A 115 5.55 8.50 -16.69
N GLN A 116 5.56 8.12 -15.41
CA GLN A 116 6.27 8.89 -14.40
C GLN A 116 7.73 8.47 -14.39
N GLU A 117 8.62 9.46 -14.49
CA GLU A 117 10.07 9.28 -14.59
C GLU A 117 10.76 9.84 -13.35
N PHE A 118 11.69 9.09 -12.78
CA PHE A 118 12.50 9.51 -11.65
C PHE A 118 13.85 8.80 -11.62
N TRP A 119 14.84 9.45 -11.00
CA TRP A 119 16.19 8.95 -10.84
C TRP A 119 16.42 8.44 -9.43
N MET A 120 17.18 7.35 -9.33
CA MET A 120 17.64 6.78 -8.07
C MET A 120 19.17 6.81 -7.99
N GLU A 121 19.71 7.00 -6.79
CA GLU A 121 21.15 7.21 -6.60
C GLU A 121 21.97 5.92 -6.69
N THR A 122 21.36 4.75 -6.41
CA THR A 122 22.07 3.46 -6.38
C THR A 122 21.28 2.34 -7.06
N ALA A 123 22.00 1.38 -7.66
CA ALA A 123 21.39 0.19 -8.27
C ALA A 123 20.71 -0.73 -7.24
N GLU A 124 21.20 -0.73 -6.00
CA GLU A 124 20.60 -1.46 -4.88
C GLU A 124 19.20 -0.92 -4.54
N ASN A 125 19.04 0.40 -4.53
CA ASN A 125 17.74 1.03 -4.29
C ASN A 125 16.77 0.73 -5.44
N ILE A 126 17.25 0.71 -6.68
CA ILE A 126 16.44 0.34 -7.86
C ILE A 126 15.96 -1.11 -7.73
N LYS A 127 16.87 -2.04 -7.41
CA LYS A 127 16.51 -3.44 -7.23
C LYS A 127 15.47 -3.61 -6.12
N SER A 128 15.70 -2.99 -4.96
CA SER A 128 14.75 -3.06 -3.84
C SER A 128 13.38 -2.48 -4.22
N LEU A 129 13.34 -1.36 -4.95
CA LEU A 129 12.09 -0.78 -5.44
C LEU A 129 11.37 -1.73 -6.40
N PHE A 130 12.08 -2.39 -7.30
CA PHE A 130 11.47 -3.30 -8.28
C PHE A 130 10.93 -4.56 -7.61
N ASP A 131 11.64 -5.11 -6.63
CA ASP A 131 11.18 -6.23 -5.81
C ASP A 131 9.89 -5.84 -5.07
N ALA A 132 9.88 -4.65 -4.44
CA ALA A 132 8.72 -4.14 -3.73
C ALA A 132 7.54 -3.80 -4.65
N LEU A 133 7.78 -3.24 -5.85
CA LEU A 133 6.74 -2.95 -6.84
C LEU A 133 6.11 -4.23 -7.39
N THR A 134 6.91 -5.26 -7.62
CA THR A 134 6.43 -6.58 -8.06
C THR A 134 5.48 -7.16 -7.02
N GLU A 135 5.93 -7.23 -5.76
CA GLU A 135 5.10 -7.70 -4.65
C GLU A 135 3.84 -6.83 -4.47
N PHE A 136 3.97 -5.52 -4.61
CA PHE A 136 2.87 -4.57 -4.49
C PHE A 136 1.81 -4.77 -5.57
N VAL A 137 2.22 -4.93 -6.83
CA VAL A 137 1.30 -5.21 -7.94
C VAL A 137 0.61 -6.55 -7.75
N ASP A 138 1.33 -7.59 -7.29
CA ASP A 138 0.73 -8.89 -6.97
C ASP A 138 -0.29 -8.81 -5.84
N CYS A 139 0.02 -8.06 -4.78
CA CYS A 139 -0.93 -7.79 -3.69
C CYS A 139 -2.17 -7.02 -4.19
N CYS A 140 -2.00 -6.16 -5.20
CA CYS A 140 -3.09 -5.41 -5.81
C CYS A 140 -3.92 -6.23 -6.80
N SER A 141 -3.32 -7.21 -7.48
CA SER A 141 -3.93 -8.03 -8.53
C SER A 141 -4.68 -9.25 -8.00
N ARG A 142 -4.34 -9.75 -6.81
CA ARG A 142 -5.11 -10.78 -6.09
C ARG A 142 -6.56 -10.30 -5.91
N LYS A 143 -7.43 -10.76 -6.82
CA LYS A 143 -8.88 -10.61 -6.73
C LYS A 143 -9.35 -11.35 -5.47
N LYS A 144 -10.11 -10.65 -4.63
CA LYS A 144 -11.05 -11.31 -3.73
C LYS A 144 -12.22 -11.85 -4.55
#